data_AF-A0A2A4V5T1-F1
#
_entry.id   AF-A0A2A4V5T1-F1
#
_cell.length_a   1.000
_cell.length_b   1.000
_cell.length_c   1.000
_cell.angle_alpha   90.00
_cell.angle_beta   90.00
_cell.angle_gamma   90.00
#
_symmetry.space_group_name_H-M   'P 1'
#
loop_
_entity.id
_entity.type
_entity.pdbx_description
1 polymer ?
#
loop_
_entity_poly.entity_id
_entity_poly.type
_entity_poly.pdbx_seq_one_letter_code
_entity_poly.pdbx_strand_id
1 'polypeptide(L)' 'MVFTWIWEPPLPEAGVVTIVTVEFFEIETGTEMVLSHQKFMDEASCERHRAGWMGTLDKMQNLLNTKQAQ' A
#
# COMPACT_ATOMS: atom_id res chain seq x y z
N MET A 1 2.18 1.89 11.54
CA MET A 1 2.82 3.09 10.95
C MET A 1 1.75 3.90 10.22
N VAL A 2 1.77 5.23 10.34
CA VAL A 2 0.85 6.12 9.61
C VAL A 2 1.65 7.22 8.93
N PHE A 3 1.36 7.49 7.66
CA PHE A 3 1.98 8.58 6.90
C PHE A 3 1.01 9.17 5.88
N THR A 4 1.35 10.36 5.37
CA THR A 4 0.59 11.04 4.31
C THR A 4 1.27 10.90 2.96
N TRP A 5 0.49 10.87 1.88
CA TRP A 5 0.99 10.82 0.51
C TRP A 5 0.26 11.85 -0.37
N ILE A 6 0.99 12.47 -1.29
CA ILE A 6 0.45 13.46 -2.22
C ILE A 6 1.12 13.29 -3.59
N TRP A 7 0.33 13.38 -4.65
CA TRP A 7 0.87 13.45 -6.01
C TRP A 7 1.19 14.90 -6.37
N GLU A 8 2.25 15.07 -7.16
CA GLU A 8 2.61 16.36 -7.74
C GLU A 8 1.90 16.58 -9.08
N PRO A 9 1.71 17.84 -9.51
CA PRO A 9 1.20 18.15 -10.85
C PRO A 9 2.01 17.44 -11.96
N PRO A 10 1.39 17.10 -13.10
CA PRO A 10 0.12 17.60 -13.61
C PRO A 10 -1.07 16.63 -13.44
N LEU A 11 -0.96 15.61 -12.59
CA LEU A 11 -2.03 14.62 -12.42
C LEU A 11 -3.33 15.27 -11.87
N PRO A 12 -4.54 14.81 -12.26
CA PRO A 12 -5.79 15.31 -11.71
C PRO A 12 -5.86 15.23 -10.17
N GLU A 13 -5.29 14.17 -9.60
CA GLU A 13 -5.20 13.96 -8.15
C GLU A 13 -4.07 14.75 -7.45
N ALA A 14 -3.33 15.57 -8.19
CA ALA A 14 -2.27 16.39 -7.61
C ALA A 14 -2.83 17.33 -6.52
N GLY A 15 -2.08 17.49 -5.43
CA GLY A 15 -2.50 18.33 -4.31
C GLY A 15 -3.45 17.65 -3.31
N VAL A 16 -4.00 16.47 -3.62
CA VAL A 16 -4.85 15.73 -2.68
C VAL A 16 -3.99 14.92 -1.72
N VAL A 17 -4.02 15.31 -0.44
CA VAL A 17 -3.32 14.60 0.63
C VAL A 17 -4.13 13.38 1.06
N THR A 18 -3.58 12.20 0.77
CA THR A 18 -4.10 10.90 1.19
C THR A 18 -3.38 10.41 2.45
N ILE A 19 -3.97 9.44 3.15
CA ILE A 19 -3.39 8.82 4.35
C ILE A 19 -3.18 7.34 4.10
N VAL A 20 -1.99 6.85 4.46
CA VAL A 20 -1.64 5.43 4.44
C VAL A 20 -1.38 4.97 5.86
N THR A 21 -2.07 3.92 6.26
CA THR A 21 -1.88 3.21 7.53
C THR A 21 -1.43 1.79 7.21
N VAL A 22 -0.32 1.37 7.81
CA VAL A 22 0.19 0.01 7.75
C VAL A 22 0.26 -0.56 9.16
N GLU A 23 -0.45 -1.65 9.39
CA GLU A 23 -0.54 -2.33 10.67
C GLU A 23 -0.02 -3.76 10.52
N PHE A 24 0.67 -4.23 11.56
CA PHE A 24 1.24 -5.57 11.61
C PHE A 24 0.74 -6.27 12.85
N PHE A 25 0.28 -7.50 12.68
CA PHE A 25 -0.22 -8.35 13.73
C PHE A 25 0.55 -9.66 13.71
N GLU A 26 1.06 -10.09 14.86
CA GLU A 26 1.65 -11.41 15.00
C GLU A 26 0.52 -12.45 14.96
N ILE A 27 0.72 -13.50 14.15
CA ILE A 27 -0.18 -14.65 14.03
C ILE A 27 0.64 -15.94 14.15
N GLU A 28 -0.01 -17.08 14.42
CA GLU A 28 0.67 -18.36 14.68
C GLU A 28 1.70 -18.75 13.61
N THR A 29 1.42 -18.43 12.34
CA THR A 29 2.25 -18.82 11.19
C THR A 29 3.02 -17.65 10.56
N GLY A 30 3.09 -16.49 11.22
CA GLY A 30 3.85 -15.35 10.73
C GLY A 30 3.27 -13.99 11.13
N THR A 31 3.13 -13.10 10.14
CA THR A 31 2.65 -11.73 10.36
C THR A 31 1.53 -11.43 9.40
N GLU A 32 0.36 -11.08 9.92
CA GLU A 32 -0.70 -10.46 9.14
C GLU A 32 -0.39 -8.97 9.00
N MET A 33 -0.47 -8.45 7.77
CA MET A 33 -0.28 -7.03 7.50
C MET A 33 -1.55 -6.45 6.88
N VAL A 34 -2.05 -5.37 7.48
CA VAL A 34 -3.19 -4.61 6.96
C VAL A 34 -2.69 -3.26 6.45
N LEU A 35 -2.90 -2.99 5.16
CA LEU A 35 -2.64 -1.69 4.55
C LEU A 35 -3.97 -1.03 4.20
N SER A 36 -4.23 0.15 4.76
CA SER A 36 -5.34 1.00 4.35
C SER A 36 -4.82 2.31 3.78
N HIS A 37 -5.33 2.68 2.59
CA HIS A 37 -5.04 3.95 1.93
C HIS A 37 -6.36 4.67 1.73
N GLN A 38 -6.48 5.89 2.26
CA GLN A 38 -7.74 6.61 2.39
C GLN A 38 -7.62 8.07 1.95
N LYS A 39 -8.79 8.75 1.89
CA LYS A 39 -8.97 10.15 1.45
C LYS A 39 -8.65 10.40 -0.02
N PHE A 40 -8.92 9.41 -0.86
CA PHE A 40 -8.86 9.58 -2.31
C PHE A 40 -9.88 10.61 -2.80
N MET A 41 -9.54 11.28 -3.90
CA MET A 41 -10.44 12.21 -4.60
C MET A 41 -11.69 11.47 -5.13
N ASP A 42 -11.50 10.29 -5.70
CA ASP A 42 -12.53 9.48 -6.32
C ASP A 42 -12.21 7.98 -6.26
N GLU A 43 -13.20 7.16 -6.62
CA GLU A 43 -13.08 5.71 -6.65
C GLU A 43 -12.06 5.22 -7.68
N ALA A 44 -11.93 5.91 -8.81
CA ALA A 44 -10.96 5.56 -9.85
C ALA A 44 -9.52 5.68 -9.34
N SER A 45 -9.22 6.72 -8.56
CA SER A 45 -7.94 6.91 -7.89
C SER A 45 -7.69 5.81 -6.86
N CYS A 46 -8.71 5.49 -6.04
CA CYS A 46 -8.63 4.37 -5.10
C CYS A 46 -8.26 3.06 -5.80
N GLU A 47 -8.93 2.72 -6.90
CA GLU A 47 -8.69 1.48 -7.64
C GLU A 47 -7.30 1.42 -8.28
N ARG A 48 -6.80 2.54 -8.83
CA ARG A 48 -5.42 2.63 -9.33
C ARG A 48 -4.39 2.36 -8.23
N HIS A 49 -4.59 2.95 -7.05
CA HIS A 49 -3.69 2.71 -5.91
C HIS A 49 -3.80 1.29 -5.38
N ARG A 50 -5.01 0.71 -5.35
CA ARG A 50 -5.23 -0.70 -5.00
C ARG A 50 -4.42 -1.61 -5.91
N ALA A 51 -4.50 -1.41 -7.23
CA ALA A 51 -3.72 -2.18 -8.19
C ALA A 51 -2.20 -2.03 -8.00
N GLY A 52 -1.73 -0.80 -7.76
CA GLY A 52 -0.31 -0.53 -7.47
C GLY A 52 0.20 -1.21 -6.20
N TRP A 53 -0.59 -1.16 -5.12
CA TRP A 53 -0.28 -1.83 -3.86
C TRP A 53 -0.26 -3.35 -4.03
N MET A 54 -1.28 -3.94 -4.68
CA MET A 54 -1.30 -5.39 -4.94
C MET A 54 -0.04 -5.86 -5.65
N GLY A 55 0.36 -5.19 -6.74
CA GLY A 55 1.59 -5.54 -7.45
C GLY A 55 2.87 -5.35 -6.61
N THR A 56 2.88 -4.42 -5.67
CA THR A 56 4.00 -4.21 -4.73
C THR A 56 4.06 -5.34 -3.71
N LEU A 57 2.91 -5.73 -3.16
CA LEU A 57 2.79 -6.79 -2.16
C LEU A 57 3.10 -8.17 -2.74
N ASP A 58 2.69 -8.46 -3.98
CA ASP A 58 3.05 -9.68 -4.68
C ASP A 58 4.58 -9.81 -4.84
N LYS A 59 5.24 -8.71 -5.25
CA LYS A 59 6.71 -8.67 -5.34
C LYS A 59 7.38 -8.82 -3.98
N MET A 60 6.84 -8.18 -2.95
CA MET A 60 7.34 -8.32 -1.58
C MET A 60 7.25 -9.77 -1.12
N GLN A 61 6.13 -10.44 -1.34
CA GLN A 61 5.96 -11.85 -1.00
C GLN A 61 7.01 -12.72 -1.71
N ASN A 62 7.24 -12.51 -3.01
CA ASN A 62 8.28 -13.23 -3.75
C ASN A 62 9.70 -12.98 -3.17
N LEU A 63 10.02 -11.74 -2.80
CA LEU A 63 11.30 -11.40 -2.18
C LEU A 63 11.48 -12.07 -0.82
N LEU A 64 10.44 -12.08 0.02
CA LEU A 64 10.48 -12.72 1.34
C LEU A 64 10.63 -14.24 1.22
N ASN A 65 9.90 -14.86 0.29
CA ASN A 65 9.99 -16.30 0.02
C ASN A 65 11.37 -16.69 -0.52
N THR A 66 11.99 -15.85 -1.35
CA THR A 66 13.34 -16.09 -1.88
C THR A 66 14.38 -16.04 -0.76
N LYS A 67 14.23 -15.12 0.20
CA LYS A 67 15.15 -14.99 1.35
C LYS A 67 15.01 -16.09 2.40
N GLN A 68 13.87 -16.78 2.49
CA GLN A 68 13.69 -17.92 3.38
C GLN A 68 14.35 -19.21 2.86
N ALA A 69 14.68 -19.26 1.56
CA ALA A 69 15.31 -20.42 0.91
C ALA A 69 16.85 -20.35 0.86
N GLN A 70 17.47 -19.34 1.48
CA GLN A 70 18.92 -19.18 1.67
C GLN A 70 19.28 -19.28 3.15
#